data_AF-K4KNS9-F1
#
_entry.id   AF-K4KNS9-F1
#
_cell.length_a   1.000
_cell.length_b   1.000
_cell.length_c   1.000
_cell.angle_alpha   90.00
_cell.angle_beta   90.00
_cell.angle_gamma   90.00
#
_symmetry.space_group_name_H-M   'P 1'
#
loop_
_entity.id
_entity.type
_entity.pdbx_description
1 polymer ?
#
loop_
_entity_poly.entity_id
_entity_poly.type
_entity_poly.pdbx_seq_one_letter_code
_entity_poly.pdbx_strand_id
1 'polypeptide(L)'
;MNNKLWQCPIKVERGTYEAMPDTWAGAAVNYYVGAATYEEALTKAVKVVQSLGMIFVDLLDGKVMQLDPENWWEGYVMANYSDYSDYFPAQDEVLRIVREGLVFHGPFAGWGRE
;
A
#
# COMPACT_ATOMS: atom_id res chain seq x y z
N MET A 1 15.05 -9.79 14.02
CA MET A 1 13.71 -10.28 13.63
C MET A 1 13.66 -10.30 12.12
N ASN A 2 13.05 -11.31 11.49
CA ASN A 2 12.95 -11.38 10.03
C ASN A 2 11.66 -10.68 9.58
N ASN A 3 11.77 -9.69 8.70
CA ASN A 3 10.61 -9.00 8.15
C ASN A 3 9.87 -9.89 7.15
N LYS A 4 8.58 -9.62 7.01
CA LYS A 4 7.68 -10.21 6.02
C LYS A 4 7.11 -9.09 5.14
N LEU A 5 6.57 -9.46 3.99
CA LEU A 5 5.81 -8.55 3.14
C LEU A 5 4.34 -8.54 3.58
N TRP A 6 3.83 -7.36 3.93
CA TRP A 6 2.44 -7.15 4.31
C TRP A 6 1.75 -6.21 3.33
N GLN A 7 0.54 -6.55 2.92
CA GLN A 7 -0.37 -5.67 2.20
C GLN A 7 -1.39 -5.09 3.18
N CYS A 8 -1.37 -3.77 3.33
CA CYS A 8 -2.30 -2.97 4.10
C CYS A 8 -3.22 -2.21 3.14
N PRO A 9 -4.42 -2.73 2.84
CA PRO A 9 -5.37 -2.03 1.98
C PRO A 9 -6.08 -0.94 2.80
N ILE A 10 -5.86 0.33 2.47
CA ILE A 10 -6.28 1.46 3.28
C ILE A 10 -7.25 2.35 2.49
N LYS A 11 -8.34 2.78 3.16
CA LYS A 11 -9.19 3.88 2.73
C LYS A 11 -8.63 5.20 3.27
N VAL A 12 -8.47 6.16 2.37
CA VAL A 12 -7.97 7.50 2.68
C VAL A 12 -8.92 8.58 2.19
N GLU A 13 -8.93 9.70 2.89
CA GLU A 13 -9.45 10.98 2.39
C GLU A 13 -8.30 11.92 2.05
N ARG A 14 -8.60 12.90 1.17
CA ARG A 14 -7.63 13.86 0.63
C ARG A 14 -6.81 14.56 1.71
N GLY A 15 -7.44 15.04 2.77
CA GLY A 15 -6.78 15.93 3.74
C GLY A 15 -6.10 17.12 3.04
N THR A 16 -4.80 17.29 3.25
CA THR A 16 -3.96 18.30 2.58
C THR A 16 -3.13 17.74 1.42
N TYR A 17 -3.35 16.49 0.99
CA TYR A 17 -2.59 15.86 -0.08
C TYR A 17 -3.08 16.32 -1.45
N GLU A 18 -2.41 17.31 -2.04
CA GLU A 18 -2.86 17.99 -3.27
C GLU A 18 -2.86 17.11 -4.52
N ALA A 19 -2.07 16.03 -4.54
CA ALA A 19 -2.00 15.12 -5.67
C ALA A 19 -3.27 14.26 -5.83
N MET A 20 -4.08 14.08 -4.76
CA MET A 20 -5.40 13.47 -4.89
C MET A 20 -6.39 14.49 -5.46
N PRO A 21 -7.07 14.24 -6.59
CA PRO A 21 -8.03 15.18 -7.19
C PRO A 21 -9.09 15.69 -6.21
N ASP A 22 -9.51 16.94 -6.35
CA ASP A 22 -10.51 17.58 -5.46
C ASP A 22 -11.92 17.04 -5.72
N THR A 23 -12.14 16.53 -6.93
CA THR A 23 -13.32 15.79 -7.33
C THR A 23 -13.46 14.45 -6.62
N TRP A 24 -12.41 13.92 -5.99
CA TRP A 24 -12.49 12.65 -5.25
C TRP A 24 -13.00 12.89 -3.82
N ALA A 25 -13.92 12.03 -3.39
CA ALA A 25 -14.35 11.96 -2.00
C ALA A 25 -13.30 11.23 -1.15
N GLY A 26 -12.67 10.20 -1.73
CA GLY A 26 -11.58 9.45 -1.12
C GLY A 26 -10.99 8.46 -2.11
N ALA A 27 -10.04 7.65 -1.63
CA ALA A 27 -9.41 6.61 -2.42
C ALA A 27 -9.09 5.37 -1.57
N ALA A 28 -9.02 4.22 -2.25
CA ALA A 28 -8.45 3.00 -1.71
C ALA A 28 -7.03 2.85 -2.27
N VAL A 29 -6.09 2.47 -1.41
CA VAL A 29 -4.69 2.29 -1.78
C VAL A 29 -4.09 1.12 -1.00
N ASN A 30 -3.36 0.26 -1.71
CA ASN A 30 -2.59 -0.80 -1.09
C ASN A 30 -1.23 -0.26 -0.68
N TYR A 31 -0.92 -0.29 0.61
CA TYR A 31 0.43 -0.11 1.12
C TYR A 31 1.10 -1.46 1.30
N TYR A 32 2.34 -1.58 0.85
CA TYR A 32 3.16 -2.76 0.95
C TYR A 32 4.32 -2.47 1.88
N VAL A 33 4.45 -3.28 2.93
CA VAL A 33 5.32 -2.95 4.06
C VAL A 33 6.19 -4.13 4.45
N GLY A 34 7.50 -3.89 4.56
CA GLY A 34 8.42 -4.76 5.27
C GLY A 34 8.28 -4.57 6.79
N ALA A 35 7.81 -5.59 7.50
CA ALA A 35 7.68 -5.53 8.96
C ALA A 35 7.67 -6.92 9.59
N ALA A 36 7.99 -7.01 10.89
CA ALA A 36 7.98 -8.27 11.63
C ALA A 36 6.55 -8.78 11.89
N THR A 37 5.61 -7.87 12.14
CA THR A 37 4.19 -8.19 12.40
C THR A 37 3.24 -7.33 11.59
N TYR A 38 1.96 -7.73 11.50
CA TYR A 38 0.94 -6.97 10.78
C TYR A 38 0.61 -5.64 11.48
N GLU A 39 0.69 -5.58 12.81
CA GLU A 39 0.47 -4.36 13.60
C GLU A 39 1.57 -3.34 13.34
N GLU A 40 2.83 -3.79 13.28
CA GLU A 40 3.96 -2.94 12.88
C GLU A 40 3.78 -2.44 11.44
N ALA A 41 3.39 -3.32 10.51
CA ALA A 41 3.11 -2.96 9.13
C ALA A 41 2.03 -1.86 9.01
N LEU A 42 0.89 -2.07 9.67
CA LEU A 42 -0.21 -1.12 9.66
C LEU A 42 0.18 0.21 10.30
N THR A 43 0.92 0.17 11.41
CA THR A 43 1.42 1.39 12.07
C THR A 43 2.33 2.20 11.13
N LYS A 44 3.23 1.54 10.39
CA LYS A 44 4.09 2.21 9.41
C LYS A 44 3.28 2.80 8.25
N ALA A 45 2.34 2.03 7.69
CA ALA A 45 1.49 2.50 6.60
C ALA A 45 0.66 3.74 6.99
N VAL A 46 0.01 3.72 8.16
CA VAL A 46 -0.78 4.86 8.66
C VAL A 46 0.10 6.09 8.90
N LYS A 47 1.32 5.91 9.44
CA LYS A 47 2.28 7.02 9.59
C LYS A 47 2.65 7.63 8.24
N VAL A 48 2.86 6.81 7.20
CA VAL A 48 3.13 7.32 5.85
C VAL A 48 1.93 8.11 5.32
N VAL A 49 0.71 7.57 5.41
CA VAL A 49 -0.53 8.27 5.02
C VAL A 49 -0.62 9.65 5.66
N GLN A 50 -0.46 9.71 6.98
CA GLN A 50 -0.54 10.96 7.74
C GLN A 50 0.60 11.92 7.37
N SER A 51 1.82 11.43 7.14
CA SER A 51 2.96 12.26 6.75
C SER A 51 2.80 12.91 5.37
N LEU A 52 2.03 12.28 4.47
CA LEU A 52 1.67 12.83 3.16
C LEU A 52 0.52 13.84 3.24
N GLY A 53 -0.07 14.03 4.43
CA GLY A 53 -1.21 14.92 4.64
C GLY A 53 -2.57 14.30 4.31
N MET A 54 -2.63 13.00 4.03
CA MET A 54 -3.89 12.28 3.86
C MET A 54 -4.48 11.89 5.23
N ILE A 55 -5.78 11.63 5.25
CA ILE A 55 -6.49 11.16 6.43
C ILE A 55 -6.71 9.65 6.29
N PHE A 56 -6.24 8.87 7.26
CA PHE A 56 -6.62 7.46 7.37
C PHE A 56 -8.07 7.35 7.82
N VAL A 57 -8.90 6.62 7.06
CA VAL A 57 -10.30 6.39 7.38
C VAL A 57 -10.48 5.01 8.01
N ASP A 58 -10.10 3.97 7.28
CA ASP A 58 -10.29 2.58 7.69
C ASP A 58 -9.42 1.64 6.84
N LEU A 59 -9.37 0.36 7.22
CA LEU A 59 -8.93 -0.71 6.34
C LEU A 59 -10.02 -1.05 5.31
N LEU A 60 -9.62 -1.24 4.05
CA LEU A 60 -10.50 -1.89 3.08
C LEU A 60 -10.66 -3.37 3.50
N ASP A 61 -11.90 -3.84 3.55
CA ASP A 61 -12.28 -5.20 3.97
C ASP A 61 -11.80 -5.63 5.39
N GLY A 62 -11.34 -4.69 6.21
CA GLY A 62 -11.01 -4.89 7.62
C GLY A 62 -9.81 -5.81 7.90
N LYS A 63 -8.94 -6.07 6.92
CA LYS A 63 -7.85 -7.06 7.04
C LYS A 63 -6.53 -6.59 6.43
N VAL A 64 -5.43 -6.99 7.06
CA VAL A 64 -4.06 -6.92 6.53
C VAL A 64 -3.67 -8.33 6.06
N MET A 65 -3.05 -8.43 4.89
CA MET A 65 -2.66 -9.72 4.30
C MET A 65 -1.14 -9.88 4.32
N GLN A 66 -0.66 -11.09 4.61
CA GLN A 66 0.74 -11.43 4.39
C GLN A 66 0.90 -11.91 2.94
N LEU A 67 1.87 -11.38 2.22
CA LEU A 67 2.22 -11.83 0.87
C LEU A 67 3.50 -12.67 0.89
N ASP A 68 3.67 -13.48 -0.15
CA ASP A 68 4.94 -14.14 -0.43
C ASP A 68 5.81 -13.24 -1.30
N PRO A 69 6.92 -12.67 -0.77
CA PRO A 69 7.75 -11.79 -1.55
C PRO A 69 8.49 -12.51 -2.69
N GLU A 70 8.73 -13.83 -2.61
CA GLU A 70 9.40 -14.59 -3.67
C GLU A 70 8.51 -14.78 -4.90
N ASN A 71 7.19 -14.63 -4.74
CA ASN A 71 6.20 -14.73 -5.81
C ASN A 71 5.55 -13.37 -6.14
N TRP A 72 6.29 -12.29 -5.94
CA TRP A 72 5.79 -10.93 -6.09
C TRP A 72 5.38 -10.61 -7.54
N TRP A 73 6.27 -10.85 -8.51
CA TRP A 73 5.99 -10.39 -9.87
C TRP A 73 4.87 -11.18 -10.55
N GLU A 74 5.11 -12.46 -10.83
CA GLU A 74 4.15 -13.32 -11.54
C GLU A 74 2.90 -13.62 -10.70
N GLY A 75 3.09 -13.94 -9.42
CA GLY A 75 2.00 -14.36 -8.54
C GLY A 75 1.10 -13.24 -8.03
N TYR A 76 1.60 -12.00 -8.01
CA TYR A 76 0.85 -10.88 -7.43
C TYR A 76 0.67 -9.71 -8.41
N VAL A 77 1.76 -9.11 -8.92
CA VAL A 77 1.66 -7.93 -9.80
C VAL A 77 0.95 -8.28 -11.10
N MET A 78 1.40 -9.30 -11.82
CA MET A 78 0.80 -9.67 -13.10
C MET A 78 -0.62 -10.23 -12.95
N ALA A 79 -0.93 -10.86 -11.82
CA ALA A 79 -2.24 -11.43 -11.54
C ALA A 79 -3.31 -10.37 -11.20
N ASN A 80 -2.92 -9.24 -10.58
CA ASN A 80 -3.85 -8.25 -10.05
C ASN A 80 -3.76 -6.88 -10.75
N TYR A 81 -2.62 -6.56 -11.35
CA TYR A 81 -2.26 -5.23 -11.84
C TYR A 81 -1.50 -5.28 -13.17
N SER A 82 -1.78 -6.22 -14.06
CA SER A 82 -1.07 -6.35 -15.34
C SER A 82 -1.02 -5.04 -16.14
N ASP A 83 -2.11 -4.27 -16.16
CA ASP A 83 -2.22 -3.00 -16.89
C ASP A 83 -1.47 -1.84 -16.20
N TYR A 84 -1.03 -2.03 -14.96
CA TYR A 84 -0.34 -1.03 -14.15
C TYR A 84 1.00 -1.55 -13.61
N SER A 85 1.56 -2.60 -14.23
CA SER A 85 2.77 -3.28 -13.75
C SER A 85 3.95 -2.34 -13.57
N ASP A 86 4.07 -1.33 -14.44
CA ASP A 86 5.16 -0.34 -14.43
C ASP A 86 5.16 0.55 -13.17
N TYR A 87 4.07 0.55 -12.41
CA TYR A 87 3.98 1.26 -11.14
C TYR A 87 4.65 0.50 -9.98
N PHE A 88 4.86 -0.79 -10.14
CA PHE A 88 5.30 -1.66 -9.05
C PHE A 88 6.82 -1.89 -9.10
N PRO A 89 7.46 -2.02 -7.92
CA PRO A 89 8.87 -2.37 -7.83
C PRO A 89 9.14 -3.73 -8.47
N ALA A 90 10.35 -3.88 -9.02
CA ALA A 90 10.83 -5.16 -9.52
C ALA A 90 11.01 -6.17 -8.37
N GLN A 91 11.20 -7.44 -8.74
CA GLN A 91 11.31 -8.56 -7.79
C GLN A 91 12.41 -8.37 -6.74
N ASP A 92 13.60 -7.95 -7.15
CA ASP A 92 14.75 -7.70 -6.27
C ASP A 92 14.53 -6.49 -5.34
N GLU A 93 13.82 -5.47 -5.82
CA GLU A 93 13.46 -4.30 -5.04
C GLU A 93 12.45 -4.63 -3.93
N VAL A 94 11.50 -5.52 -4.18
CA VAL A 94 10.58 -5.98 -3.13
C VAL A 94 11.31 -6.77 -2.06
N LEU A 95 12.25 -7.63 -2.44
CA LEU A 95 13.09 -8.33 -1.47
C LEU A 95 13.92 -7.34 -0.62
N ARG A 96 14.42 -6.26 -1.24
CA ARG A 96 15.05 -5.15 -0.51
C ARG A 96 14.09 -4.47 0.46
N ILE A 97 12.88 -4.13 0.02
CA ILE A 97 11.83 -3.52 0.85
C ILE A 97 11.54 -4.38 2.08
N VAL A 98 11.39 -5.70 1.91
CA VAL A 98 11.20 -6.62 3.03
C VAL A 98 12.40 -6.58 3.96
N ARG A 99 13.61 -6.80 3.45
CA ARG A 99 14.85 -6.84 4.25
C ARG A 99 15.06 -5.57 5.08
N GLU A 100 14.82 -4.41 4.48
CA GLU A 100 15.08 -3.09 5.09
C GLU A 100 13.88 -2.54 5.86
N GLY A 101 12.72 -3.19 5.77
CA GLY A 101 11.52 -2.80 6.50
C GLY A 101 10.87 -1.53 5.96
N LEU A 102 10.99 -1.32 4.64
CA LEU A 102 10.51 -0.13 3.93
C LEU A 102 9.01 -0.20 3.62
N VAL A 103 8.47 0.91 3.14
CA VAL A 103 7.07 1.06 2.73
C VAL A 103 7.02 1.59 1.30
N PHE A 104 6.15 1.01 0.47
CA PHE A 104 5.70 1.60 -0.79
C PHE A 104 4.19 1.45 -0.91
N HIS A 105 3.58 2.12 -1.89
CA HIS A 105 2.16 1.95 -2.19
C HIS A 105 1.95 1.61 -3.66
N GLY A 106 0.82 0.96 -3.93
CA GLY A 106 0.30 0.76 -5.28
C GLY A 106 -0.48 1.98 -5.79
N PRO A 107 -1.18 1.84 -6.93
CA PRO A 107 -2.00 2.90 -7.49
C PRO A 107 -3.20 3.22 -6.59
N PHE A 108 -3.66 4.46 -6.66
CA PHE A 108 -4.86 4.91 -5.95
C PHE A 108 -6.11 4.62 -6.78
N ALA A 109 -7.10 3.97 -6.15
CA ALA A 109 -8.44 3.78 -6.70
C ALA A 109 -9.40 4.78 -6.05
N GLY A 110 -9.62 5.92 -6.72
CA GLY A 110 -10.48 7.00 -6.24
C GLY A 110 -11.96 6.80 -6.56
N TRP A 111 -12.82 7.42 -5.75
CA TRP A 111 -14.25 7.56 -6.04
C TRP A 111 -14.68 9.03 -5.91
N GLY A 112 -15.67 9.42 -6.72
CA GLY A 112 -16.16 10.79 -6.78
C GLY A 112 -16.95 11.22 -5.55
N ARG A 113 -17.06 12.53 -5.35
CA ARG A 113 -18.16 13.13 -4.58
C ARG A 113 -19.37 13.15 -5.50
N GLU A 114 -20.41 12.38 -5.20
CA GLU A 114 -21.71 12.51 -5.88
C GLU A 114 -22.31 13.92 -5.66
#